data_AF-A0A7W7KC21-F1
#
_entry.id   AF-A0A7W7KC21-F1
#
_cell.length_a   1.000
_cell.length_b   1.000
_cell.length_c   1.000
_cell.angle_alpha   90.00
_cell.angle_beta   90.00
_cell.angle_gamma   90.00
#
_symmetry.space_group_name_H-M   'P 1'
#
loop_
_entity.id
_entity.type
_entity.pdbx_description
1 polymer ?
#
loop_
_entity_poly.entity_id
_entity_poly.type
_entity_poly.pdbx_seq_one_letter_code
_entity_poly.pdbx_strand_id
1 'polypeptide(L)' 'MNTVAPARHVAHAHLWGIKAALAELPLSSNPYRTPKDRAAWVAGYHQASAPALIVNR' A
#
# COMPACT_ATOMS: atom_id res chain seq x y z
N MET A 1 -14.30 -25.78 5.00
CA MET A 1 -13.49 -24.68 5.57
C MET A 1 -12.61 -24.14 4.44
N ASN A 2 -13.04 -23.05 3.79
CA ASN A 2 -12.35 -22.52 2.60
C ASN A 2 -11.22 -21.57 3.03
N THR A 3 -9.98 -22.07 3.00
CA THR A 3 -8.73 -21.38 3.34
C THR A 3 -8.21 -20.53 2.18
N VAL A 4 -9.01 -19.58 1.69
CA VAL A 4 -8.61 -18.69 0.58
C VAL A 4 -8.58 -17.24 1.05
N ALA A 5 -7.56 -16.81 1.80
CA ALA A 5 -7.39 -15.37 2.02
C ALA A 5 -5.98 -14.79 2.28
N PRO A 6 -4.83 -15.51 2.19
CA PRO A 6 -3.54 -14.83 2.41
C PRO A 6 -3.19 -13.83 1.30
N ALA A 7 -3.70 -14.03 0.07
CA ALA A 7 -3.44 -13.12 -1.06
C ALA A 7 -4.37 -11.89 -1.06
N ARG A 8 -5.62 -12.06 -0.60
CA ARG A 8 -6.62 -10.99 -0.59
C ARG A 8 -6.25 -9.87 0.38
N HIS A 9 -5.66 -10.22 1.52
CA HIS A 9 -5.21 -9.23 2.51
C HIS A 9 -4.04 -8.38 2.02
N VAL A 10 -3.11 -8.98 1.26
CA VAL A 10 -1.95 -8.30 0.67
C VAL A 10 -2.38 -7.33 -0.43
N ALA A 11 -3.25 -7.76 -1.36
CA ALA A 11 -3.77 -6.88 -2.41
C ALA A 11 -4.59 -5.72 -1.81
N HIS A 12 -5.39 -6.00 -0.78
CA HIS A 12 -6.13 -4.99 -0.05
C HIS A 12 -5.19 -3.99 0.65
N ALA A 13 -4.15 -4.47 1.34
CA ALA A 13 -3.16 -3.64 1.99
C ALA A 13 -2.46 -2.71 1.00
N HIS A 14 -2.07 -3.22 -0.16
CA HIS A 14 -1.48 -2.42 -1.24
C HIS A 14 -2.40 -1.29 -1.71
N LEU A 15 -3.66 -1.59 -2.03
CA LEU A 15 -4.64 -0.59 -2.46
C LEU A 15 -4.91 0.48 -1.39
N TRP A 16 -4.92 0.09 -0.12
CA TRP A 16 -5.06 1.05 0.99
C TRP A 16 -3.82 1.93 1.17
N GLY A 17 -2.63 1.41 0.85
CA GLY A 17 -1.40 2.20 0.80
C GLY A 17 -1.49 3.33 -0.22
N ILE A 18 -1.95 3.00 -1.44
CA ILE A 18 -2.19 3.98 -2.50
C ILE A 18 -3.18 5.06 -2.02
N LYS A 19 -4.32 4.65 -1.44
CA LYS A 19 -5.32 5.60 -0.94
C LYS A 19 -4.78 6.51 0.16
N ALA A 20 -3.97 5.98 1.07
CA ALA A 20 -3.39 6.78 2.15
C ALA A 20 -2.41 7.84 1.63
N ALA A 21 -1.57 7.48 0.66
CA ALA A 21 -0.68 8.44 0.00
C ALA A 21 -1.46 9.54 -0.74
N LEU A 22 -2.51 9.17 -1.47
CA LEU A 22 -3.39 10.14 -2.15
C LEU A 22 -4.15 11.05 -1.19
N ALA A 23 -4.39 10.59 0.05
CA ALA A 23 -5.01 11.36 1.13
C ALA A 23 -3.99 12.09 2.01
N GLU A 24 -2.70 12.12 1.63
CA GLU A 24 -1.61 12.79 2.35
C GLU A 24 -1.46 12.35 3.82
N LEU A 25 -1.89 11.11 4.13
CA LEU A 25 -1.72 10.54 5.46
C LEU A 25 -0.25 10.21 5.69
N PRO A 26 0.31 10.34 6.90
CA PRO A 26 1.69 9.97 7.16
C PRO A 26 1.90 8.45 7.03
N LEU A 27 3.13 8.04 6.71
CA LEU A 27 3.51 6.61 6.63
C LEU A 27 3.22 5.84 7.93
N SER A 28 3.21 6.53 9.08
CA SER A 28 2.85 5.97 10.39
C SER A 28 1.37 5.57 10.52
N SER A 29 0.49 6.00 9.60
CA SER A 29 -0.92 5.60 9.55
C SER A 29 -1.15 4.17 9.03
N ASN A 30 -0.08 3.42 8.69
CA ASN A 30 -0.19 2.02 8.29
C ASN A 30 -0.79 1.15 9.42
N PRO A 31 -2.00 0.58 9.26
CA PRO A 31 -2.68 -0.15 10.33
C PRO A 31 -2.27 -1.63 10.42
N TYR A 32 -1.51 -2.14 9.45
CA TYR A 32 -1.26 -3.57 9.33
C TYR A 32 -0.17 -4.03 10.31
N ARG A 33 -0.39 -5.20 10.94
CA ARG A 33 0.54 -5.78 11.93
C ARG A 33 1.47 -6.84 11.35
N THR A 34 1.01 -7.57 10.34
CA THR A 34 1.82 -8.63 9.73
C THR A 34 2.90 -8.00 8.85
N PRO A 35 4.14 -8.53 8.84
CA PRO A 35 5.20 -7.99 7.98
C PRO A 35 4.82 -7.96 6.49
N LYS A 36 4.07 -8.98 6.04
CA LYS A 36 3.65 -9.11 4.65
C LYS A 36 2.65 -8.02 4.23
N ASP A 37 1.61 -7.79 5.03
CA ASP A 37 0.61 -6.77 4.72
C ASP A 37 1.19 -5.36 4.89
N ARG A 38 2.08 -5.15 5.88
CA ARG A 38 2.83 -3.90 6.03
C ARG A 38 3.64 -3.56 4.80
N ALA A 39 4.42 -4.53 4.29
CA ALA A 39 5.23 -4.34 3.09
C ALA A 39 4.36 -4.00 1.86
N ALA A 40 3.22 -4.68 1.71
CA ALA A 40 2.29 -4.42 0.62
C ALA A 40 1.69 -3.01 0.68
N TRP A 41 1.26 -2.57 1.87
CA TRP A 41 0.76 -1.21 2.09
C TRP A 41 1.82 -0.15 1.82
N VAL A 42 3.05 -0.33 2.31
CA VAL A 42 4.16 0.62 2.08
C VAL A 42 4.49 0.70 0.58
N ALA A 43 4.49 -0.42 -0.14
CA ALA A 43 4.71 -0.42 -1.58
C ALA A 43 3.65 0.40 -2.33
N GLY A 44 2.37 0.25 -1.97
CA GLY A 44 1.30 1.04 -2.57
C GLY A 44 1.37 2.53 -2.22
N TYR A 45 1.73 2.85 -0.98
CA TYR A 45 1.93 4.23 -0.52
C TYR A 45 3.06 4.90 -1.32
N HIS A 46 4.24 4.27 -1.41
CA HIS A 46 5.35 4.82 -2.19
C HIS A 46 5.05 4.94 -3.68
N GLN A 47 4.27 4.02 -4.26
CA GLN A 47 3.88 4.10 -5.67
C GLN A 47 3.09 5.39 -5.98
N ALA A 48 2.19 5.78 -5.08
CA ALA A 48 1.36 6.98 -5.25
C ALA A 48 2.06 8.26 -4.74
N SER A 49 2.98 8.14 -3.78
CA SER A 49 3.80 9.27 -3.30
C SER A 49 5.01 9.56 -4.18
N ALA A 50 5.42 8.63 -5.05
CA ALA A 50 6.49 8.89 -6.00
C ALA A 50 6.06 10.10 -6.83
N PRO A 51 6.84 11.21 -6.82
CA PRO A 51 6.55 12.30 -7.73
C PRO A 51 6.55 11.68 -9.12
N ALA A 52 5.48 11.92 -9.90
CA ALA A 52 5.48 11.58 -11.30
C ALA A 52 6.79 12.15 -11.83
N LEU A 53 7.78 11.29 -12.09
CA LEU A 53 8.96 11.67 -12.82
C LEU A 53 8.37 12.11 -14.14
N ILE A 54 8.20 13.42 -14.28
CA ILE A 54 7.97 14.09 -15.54
C ILE A 54 9.22 13.72 -16.32
N VAL A 55 9.15 12.59 -17.01
CA VAL A 55 10.02 12.24 -18.11
C VAL A 55 9.65 13.24 -19.20
N ASN A 56 10.16 14.46 -19.05
CA ASN A 56 10.34 15.38 -20.17
C ASN A 56 11.61 14.92 -20.88
N ARG A 57 11.51 13.84 -21.66
CA ARG A 57 12.08 13.69 -23.01
C ARG A 57 11.83 12.31 -23.58
#